data_AF-A0A4D7DAL1-F1
#
_entry.id   AF-A0A4D7DAL1-F1
#
_cell.length_a   1.000
_cell.length_b   1.000
_cell.length_c   1.000
_cell.angle_alpha   90.00
_cell.angle_beta   90.00
_cell.angle_gamma   90.00
#
_symmetry.space_group_name_H-M   'P 1'
#
loop_
_entity.id
_entity.type
_entity.pdbx_description
1 polymer ?
#
loop_
_entity_poly.entity_id
_entity_poly.type
_entity_poly.pdbx_seq_one_letter_code
_entity_poly.pdbx_strand_id
1 'polypeptide(L)'
;MKKLSLTHAARAARRRLILREYRAGMKAEALAERYGVSPRTVRHYAADAKVQRPRGRPSVWPECPPDQLRIFRKLAREVGAIAARAAMEGAR
;
A
#
# COMPACT_ATOMS: atom_id res chain seq x y z
N MET A 1 9.47 -7.64 -31.35
CA MET A 1 9.05 -6.91 -30.14
C MET A 1 10.28 -6.67 -29.27
N LYS A 2 10.77 -5.43 -29.16
CA LYS A 2 11.92 -5.11 -28.30
C LYS A 2 11.50 -5.27 -26.85
N LYS A 3 12.04 -6.25 -26.12
CA LYS A 3 11.85 -6.33 -24.66
C LYS A 3 12.54 -5.10 -24.08
N LEU A 4 11.77 -4.12 -23.61
CA LEU A 4 12.30 -3.00 -22.83
C LEU A 4 12.93 -3.59 -21.57
N SER A 5 14.24 -3.85 -21.61
CA SER A 5 15.00 -4.31 -20.46
C SER A 5 14.93 -3.20 -19.42
N LEU A 6 14.13 -3.42 -18.37
CA LEU A 6 14.03 -2.53 -17.22
C LEU A 6 15.45 -2.23 -16.74
N THR A 7 15.91 -1.00 -16.96
CA THR A 7 17.27 -0.58 -16.57
C THR A 7 17.42 -0.75 -15.06
N HIS A 8 18.66 -0.92 -14.60
CA HIS A 8 18.94 -1.11 -13.17
C HIS A 8 18.35 0.04 -12.32
N ALA A 9 18.38 1.26 -12.85
CA ALA A 9 17.78 2.46 -12.26
C ALA A 9 16.25 2.37 -12.14
N ALA A 10 15.54 1.96 -13.19
CA ALA A 10 14.08 1.82 -13.17
C ALA A 10 13.62 0.76 -12.17
N ARG A 11 14.38 -0.35 -12.04
CA ARG A 11 14.12 -1.37 -11.01
C ARG A 11 14.32 -0.82 -9.59
N ALA A 12 15.38 -0.03 -9.39
CA ALA A 12 15.66 0.61 -8.10
C ALA A 12 14.57 1.63 -7.71
N ALA A 13 14.10 2.44 -8.66
CA ALA A 13 13.02 3.40 -8.42
C ALA A 13 11.72 2.70 -8.01
N ARG A 14 11.31 1.65 -8.74
CA ARG A 14 10.15 0.83 -8.38
C ARG A 14 10.29 0.22 -6.98
N ARG A 15 11.47 -0.31 -6.66
CA ARG A 15 11.75 -0.87 -5.33
C ARG A 15 11.57 0.17 -4.22
N ARG A 16 12.06 1.40 -4.41
CA ARG A 16 11.89 2.50 -3.44
C ARG A 16 10.41 2.83 -3.20
N LEU A 17 9.59 2.88 -4.26
CA LEU A 17 8.16 3.12 -4.14
C LEU A 17 7.44 2.00 -3.37
N ILE A 18 7.72 0.73 -3.69
CA ILE A 18 7.17 -0.43 -2.98
C ILE A 18 7.48 -0.34 -1.48
N LEU A 19 8.71 -0.02 -1.10
CA LEU A 19 9.12 0.07 0.31
C LEU A 19 8.44 1.22 1.04
N ARG A 20 8.26 2.38 0.39
CA ARG A 20 7.56 3.53 0.95
C ARG A 20 6.12 3.17 1.31
N GLU A 21 5.40 2.57 0.36
CA GLU A 21 4.00 2.17 0.54
C GLU A 21 3.87 1.01 1.56
N TYR A 22 4.80 0.07 1.55
CA TYR A 22 4.85 -1.03 2.53
C TYR A 22 5.05 -0.50 3.96
N ARG A 23 5.93 0.48 4.14
CA ARG A 23 6.12 1.18 5.43
C ARG A 23 4.87 1.93 5.86
N ALA A 24 4.10 2.45 4.92
CA ALA A 24 2.83 3.14 5.19
C ALA A 24 1.71 2.21 5.70
N GLY A 25 1.89 0.88 5.60
CA GLY A 25 0.93 -0.10 6.12
C GLY A 25 0.29 -0.99 5.06
N MET A 26 0.59 -0.75 3.77
CA MET A 26 0.05 -1.52 2.66
C MET A 26 0.46 -2.99 2.73
N LYS A 27 -0.50 -3.88 2.42
CA LYS A 27 -0.27 -5.32 2.36
C LYS A 27 0.61 -5.68 1.15
N ALA A 28 1.42 -6.72 1.30
CA ALA A 28 2.33 -7.18 0.24
C ALA A 28 1.55 -7.64 -1.00
N GLU A 29 0.36 -8.19 -0.81
CA GLU A 29 -0.53 -8.69 -1.85
C GLU A 29 -1.06 -7.53 -2.72
N ALA A 30 -1.51 -6.43 -2.11
CA ALA A 30 -1.98 -5.26 -2.84
C ALA A 30 -0.84 -4.54 -3.58
N LEU A 31 0.37 -4.50 -3.00
CA LEU A 31 1.53 -3.92 -3.67
C LEU A 31 2.03 -4.80 -4.84
N ALA A 32 1.94 -6.11 -4.68
CA ALA A 32 2.27 -7.06 -5.73
C ALA A 32 1.42 -6.85 -6.99
N GLU A 33 0.11 -6.75 -6.80
CA GLU A 33 -0.84 -6.45 -7.87
C GLU A 33 -0.57 -5.08 -8.51
N ARG A 34 -0.44 -4.03 -7.70
CA ARG A 34 -0.23 -2.65 -8.18
C ARG A 34 1.06 -2.46 -8.99
N TYR A 35 2.15 -3.15 -8.62
CA TYR A 35 3.46 -2.98 -9.23
C TYR A 35 3.87 -4.12 -10.16
N GLY A 36 2.99 -5.10 -10.39
CA GLY A 36 3.24 -6.27 -11.24
C GLY A 36 4.42 -7.12 -10.75
N VAL A 37 4.51 -7.34 -9.44
CA VAL A 37 5.55 -8.18 -8.81
C VAL A 37 4.92 -9.25 -7.96
N SER A 38 5.67 -10.28 -7.57
CA SER A 38 5.14 -11.28 -6.65
C SER A 38 5.09 -10.74 -5.20
N PRO A 39 4.13 -11.19 -4.36
CA PRO A 39 4.12 -10.85 -2.94
C PRO A 39 5.41 -11.27 -2.22
N ARG A 40 6.02 -12.39 -2.65
CA ARG A 40 7.31 -12.86 -2.17
C ARG A 40 8.42 -11.84 -2.45
N THR A 41 8.42 -11.23 -3.63
CA THR A 41 9.37 -10.17 -4.00
C THR A 41 9.22 -8.94 -3.11
N VAL A 42 7.99 -8.53 -2.80
CA VAL A 42 7.72 -7.40 -1.89
C VAL A 42 8.26 -7.69 -0.49
N ARG A 43 7.97 -8.88 0.05
CA ARG A 43 8.48 -9.32 1.38
C ARG A 43 10.01 -9.39 1.40
N HIS A 44 10.62 -9.88 0.32
CA HIS A 44 12.07 -9.93 0.19
C HIS A 44 12.70 -8.53 0.18
N TYR A 45 12.12 -7.58 -0.58
CA TYR A 45 12.59 -6.19 -0.56
C TYR A 45 12.47 -5.55 0.82
N ALA A 46 11.36 -5.80 1.53
CA ALA A 46 11.14 -5.30 2.87
C ALA A 46 12.14 -5.89 3.88
N ALA A 47 12.41 -7.20 3.80
CA ALA A 47 13.40 -7.87 4.63
C ALA A 47 14.82 -7.33 4.38
N ASP A 48 15.22 -7.20 3.11
CA ASP A 48 16.53 -6.66 2.71
C ASP A 48 16.72 -5.21 3.16
N ALA A 49 15.66 -4.40 3.09
CA ALA A 49 15.66 -3.02 3.58
C ALA A 49 15.41 -2.88 5.09
N LYS A 50 15.22 -3.99 5.83
CA LYS A 50 14.85 -4.04 7.25
C LYS A 50 13.63 -3.17 7.60
N VAL A 51 12.70 -3.02 6.66
CA VAL A 51 11.48 -2.22 6.84
C VAL A 51 10.37 -3.11 7.40
N GLN A 52 9.84 -2.74 8.56
CA GLN A 52 8.67 -3.39 9.12
C GLN A 52 7.39 -2.64 8.73
N ARG A 53 6.35 -3.41 8.43
CA ARG A 53 4.99 -2.88 8.32
C ARG A 53 4.44 -2.68 9.73
N PRO A 54 3.72 -1.58 10.02
CA PRO A 54 3.04 -1.42 11.31
C PRO A 54 2.15 -2.64 11.59
N ARG A 55 2.31 -3.24 12.78
CA ARG A 55 1.52 -4.38 13.25
C ARG A 55 0.16 -3.88 13.75
N GLY A 56 -0.92 -4.62 13.50
CA GLY A 56 -2.29 -4.25 13.88
C GLY A 56 -3.27 -4.24 12.70
N ARG A 57 -4.54 -3.91 12.97
CA ARG A 57 -5.59 -3.73 11.95
C ARG A 57 -5.07 -2.74 10.89
N PRO A 58 -5.19 -3.02 9.58
CA PRO A 58 -4.65 -2.15 8.55
C PRO A 58 -5.09 -0.71 8.77
N SER A 59 -4.13 0.17 9.07
CA SER A 59 -4.31 1.59 8.82
C SER A 59 -4.16 1.77 7.32
N VAL A 60 -5.06 2.53 6.74
CA VAL A 60 -5.09 3.02 5.36
C VAL A 60 -5.43 2.04 4.25
N TRP A 61 -6.68 2.20 3.81
CA TRP A 61 -7.05 2.13 2.41
C TRP A 61 -6.11 3.03 1.57
N PRO A 62 -5.48 2.50 0.50
CA PRO A 62 -4.54 3.24 -0.36
C PRO A 62 -5.09 4.50 -1.04
N GLU A 63 -6.41 4.65 -1.13
CA GLU A 63 -7.07 5.77 -1.80
C GLU A 63 -7.70 6.74 -0.80
N CYS A 64 -7.64 6.44 0.51
CA CYS A 64 -8.10 7.40 1.51
C CYS A 64 -7.16 8.62 1.44
N PRO A 65 -7.64 9.78 0.96
CA PRO A 65 -6.78 10.94 0.79
C PRO A 65 -6.17 11.33 2.16
N PRO A 66 -4.89 11.74 2.22
CA PRO A 66 -4.22 12.03 3.49
C PRO A 66 -4.96 13.05 4.37
N ASP A 67 -5.65 14.01 3.76
CA ASP A 67 -6.51 15.00 4.40
C ASP A 67 -7.78 14.39 5.03
N GLN A 68 -8.22 13.23 4.56
CA GLN A 68 -9.43 12.55 5.03
C GLN A 68 -9.17 11.43 6.05
N LEU A 69 -7.90 11.19 6.41
CA LEU A 69 -7.50 10.27 7.48
C LEU A 69 -8.21 10.56 8.81
N ARG A 70 -8.42 11.84 9.13
CA ARG A 70 -9.09 12.26 10.37
C ARG A 70 -10.56 11.84 10.38
N ILE A 71 -11.24 11.97 9.24
CA ILE A 71 -12.65 11.61 9.04
C ILE A 71 -12.80 10.09 9.06
N PHE A 72 -11.96 9.37 8.32
CA PHE A 72 -11.94 7.91 8.32
C PHE A 72 -11.69 7.33 9.72
N ARG A 73 -10.71 7.86 10.47
CA ARG A 73 -10.41 7.38 11.84
C ARG A 73 -11.56 7.61 12.83
N LYS A 74 -12.40 8.63 12.59
CA LYS A 74 -13.61 8.87 13.37
C LYS A 74 -14.69 7.84 13.00
N LEU A 75 -15.04 7.77 11.71
CA LEU A 75 -16.04 6.84 11.19
C LEU A 75 -15.72 5.37 11.47
N ALA A 76 -14.47 4.94 11.29
CA ALA A 76 -14.07 3.55 11.53
C ALA A 76 -14.17 3.14 13.00
N ARG A 77 -14.14 4.09 13.94
CA ARG A 77 -14.41 3.85 15.37
C ARG A 77 -15.90 3.70 15.65
N GLU A 78 -16.72 4.49 14.97
CA GLU A 78 -18.17 4.56 15.19
C GLU A 78 -18.92 3.41 14.50
N VAL A 79 -18.61 3.14 13.22
CA VAL A 79 -19.36 2.19 12.37
C VAL A 79 -18.52 1.01 11.88
N GLY A 80 -17.23 0.96 12.24
CA GLY A 80 -16.30 -0.06 11.79
C GLY A 80 -15.73 0.20 10.39
N ALA A 81 -14.56 -0.41 10.10
CA ALA A 81 -13.76 -0.08 8.93
C ALA A 81 -14.41 -0.43 7.58
N ILE A 82 -15.32 -1.40 7.51
CA ILE A 82 -16.00 -1.81 6.27
C ILE A 82 -17.10 -0.80 5.92
N ALA A 83 -17.92 -0.39 6.89
CA ALA A 83 -18.96 0.61 6.68
C ALA A 83 -18.38 2.02 6.47
N ALA A 84 -17.34 2.39 7.22
CA ALA A 84 -16.61 3.63 7.01
C ALA A 84 -15.99 3.70 5.60
N ARG A 85 -15.63 2.54 5.04
CA ARG A 85 -15.16 2.46 3.66
C ARG A 85 -16.29 2.70 2.66
N ALA A 86 -17.37 1.93 2.75
CA ALA A 86 -18.53 2.05 1.87
C ALA A 86 -19.15 3.46 1.87
N ALA A 87 -19.18 4.13 3.03
CA ALA A 87 -19.68 5.50 3.17
C ALA A 87 -18.83 6.55 2.41
N MET A 88 -17.52 6.35 2.34
CA MET A 88 -16.61 7.25 1.61
C MET A 88 -16.59 6.95 0.10
N GLU A 89 -16.81 5.70 -0.30
CA GLU A 89 -16.94 5.24 -1.69
C GLU A 89 -18.30 5.65 -2.32
N GLY A 90 -19.38 5.69 -1.52
CA GLY A 90 -20.75 5.99 -1.96
C GLY A 90 -21.15 7.47 -1.95
N ALA A 91 -20.26 8.39 -1.56
CA ALA A 91 -20.50 9.84 -1.61
C ALA A 91 -20.10 10.47 -2.96
N ARG A 92 -19.96 9.66 -4.02
CA ARG A 92 -19.53 10.05 -5.37
C ARG A 92 -20.71 10.22 -6.32
#